data_AF-A0A439VJY0-F1
#
_entry.id   AF-A0A439VJY0-F1
#
_cell.length_a   1.000
_cell.length_b   1.000
_cell.length_c   1.000
_cell.angle_alpha   90.00
_cell.angle_beta   90.00
_cell.angle_gamma   90.00
#
_symmetry.space_group_name_H-M   'P 1'
#
loop_
_entity.id
_entity.type
_entity.pdbx_description
1 polymer ?
#
loop_
_entity_poly.entity_id
_entity_poly.type
_entity_poly.pdbx_seq_one_letter_code
_entity_poly.pdbx_strand_id
1 'polypeptide(L)'
;MTKQLLSFRDFLRTGTFGPFSPSLRMIDVASMLGPPEGWITEHAETIPVYWIFGKLEISFGEEAPHRMNWFQIEEAGNLDGDFEVLTDRLVLTLDGFSGHTKPSEFLSAGLWAPEDAAVFYAALSDDILLNICAGPIQIHFRIDTDFIEDGDAKKYLASSTVSQLVSDIDSRATLDSIYSYSRQAFEEIPGAFNWNLLSGRDYLMLVG
;
A
#
# COMPACT_ATOMS: atom_id res chain seq x y z
N MET A 1 -11.03 -27.02 2.76
CA MET A 1 -10.40 -26.32 3.90
C MET A 1 -11.27 -25.13 4.27
N THR A 2 -11.26 -24.69 5.53
CA THR A 2 -12.05 -23.54 5.99
C THR A 2 -11.31 -22.24 5.70
N LYS A 3 -11.96 -21.27 5.05
CA LYS A 3 -11.41 -19.94 4.84
C LYS A 3 -11.35 -19.18 6.16
N GLN A 4 -10.25 -18.46 6.39
CA GLN A 4 -10.10 -17.55 7.51
C GLN A 4 -10.63 -16.16 7.10
N LEU A 5 -11.54 -15.63 7.90
CA LEU A 5 -12.03 -14.26 7.77
C LEU A 5 -11.10 -13.32 8.55
N LEU A 6 -10.67 -12.25 7.89
CA LEU A 6 -9.70 -11.26 8.38
C LEU A 6 -10.33 -9.87 8.34
N SER A 7 -9.96 -8.98 9.26
CA SER A 7 -10.40 -7.57 9.23
C SER A 7 -9.38 -6.70 8.51
N PHE A 8 -9.85 -5.92 7.52
CA PHE A 8 -9.01 -4.94 6.84
C PHE A 8 -8.59 -3.81 7.78
N ARG A 9 -9.49 -3.37 8.66
CA ARG A 9 -9.18 -2.38 9.68
C ARG A 9 -8.10 -2.85 10.64
N ASP A 10 -8.15 -4.11 11.07
CA ASP A 10 -7.10 -4.69 11.92
C ASP A 10 -5.77 -4.78 11.15
N PHE A 11 -5.78 -5.23 9.90
CA PHE A 11 -4.59 -5.24 9.05
C PHE A 11 -3.95 -3.85 8.93
N LEU A 12 -4.74 -2.81 8.63
CA LEU A 12 -4.26 -1.44 8.51
C LEU A 12 -3.64 -0.89 9.81
N ARG A 13 -4.00 -1.45 10.96
CA ARG A 13 -3.45 -1.09 12.28
C ARG A 13 -2.20 -1.88 12.64
N THR A 14 -2.18 -3.17 12.32
CA THR A 14 -1.16 -4.10 12.82
C THR A 14 -0.11 -4.47 11.78
N GLY A 15 -0.40 -4.32 10.49
CA GLY A 15 0.40 -4.92 9.42
C GLY A 15 0.25 -6.44 9.34
N THR A 16 -0.81 -7.03 9.90
CA THR A 16 -0.96 -8.48 9.94
C THR A 16 -2.34 -8.95 9.56
N PHE A 17 -2.40 -10.08 8.86
CA PHE A 17 -3.60 -10.86 8.63
C PHE A 17 -3.69 -11.97 9.66
N GLY A 18 -4.02 -11.61 10.90
CA GLY A 18 -3.99 -12.54 12.04
C GLY A 18 -2.60 -13.17 12.21
N PRO A 19 -2.42 -14.50 12.03
CA PRO A 19 -1.10 -15.13 12.14
C PRO A 19 -0.18 -14.85 10.95
N PHE A 20 -0.72 -14.39 9.83
CA PHE A 20 0.06 -14.06 8.63
C PHE A 20 0.66 -12.66 8.77
N SER A 21 1.99 -12.57 8.84
CA SER A 21 2.71 -11.32 9.10
C SER A 21 4.06 -11.27 8.37
N PRO A 22 4.68 -10.08 8.24
CA PRO A 22 5.97 -9.93 7.58
C PRO A 22 7.17 -10.55 8.32
N SER A 23 6.95 -11.17 9.48
CA SER A 23 8.01 -11.86 10.24
C SER A 23 8.25 -13.30 9.80
N LEU A 24 7.36 -13.83 8.95
CA LEU A 24 7.35 -15.22 8.51
C LEU A 24 8.47 -15.54 7.52
N ARG A 25 8.81 -16.83 7.45
CA ARG A 25 9.70 -17.38 6.42
C ARG A 25 8.87 -17.97 5.29
N MET A 26 9.48 -18.09 4.12
CA MET A 26 8.89 -18.72 2.93
C MET A 26 8.25 -20.10 3.24
N ILE A 27 8.90 -20.93 4.05
CA ILE A 27 8.37 -22.26 4.42
C ILE A 27 7.10 -22.18 5.29
N ASP A 28 7.00 -21.17 6.15
CA ASP A 28 5.84 -20.98 7.01
C ASP A 28 4.66 -20.50 6.14
N VAL A 29 4.91 -19.59 5.20
CA VAL A 29 3.94 -19.13 4.19
C VAL A 29 3.42 -20.28 3.34
N ALA A 30 4.31 -21.11 2.78
CA ALA A 30 3.92 -22.28 1.99
C ALA A 30 3.05 -23.26 2.78
N SER A 31 3.35 -23.45 4.07
CA SER A 31 2.55 -24.29 4.96
C SER A 31 1.14 -23.71 5.19
N MET A 32 1.04 -22.38 5.32
CA MET A 32 -0.20 -21.68 5.61
C MET A 32 -1.08 -21.44 4.39
N LEU A 33 -0.52 -21.09 3.24
CA LEU A 33 -1.27 -20.73 2.02
C LEU A 33 -1.30 -21.85 0.99
N GLY A 34 -0.29 -22.73 0.99
CA GLY A 34 -0.05 -23.67 -0.10
C GLY A 34 0.89 -23.06 -1.15
N PRO A 35 0.94 -23.67 -2.36
CA PRO A 35 1.77 -23.14 -3.45
C PRO A 35 1.21 -21.81 -3.97
N PRO A 36 2.07 -20.88 -4.42
CA PRO A 36 1.62 -19.68 -5.12
C PRO A 36 1.03 -20.01 -6.49
N GLU A 37 0.20 -19.11 -7.00
CA GLU A 37 -0.39 -19.17 -8.34
C GLU A 37 0.65 -18.80 -9.41
N GLY A 38 1.57 -17.90 -9.07
CA GLY A 38 2.68 -17.48 -9.93
C GLY A 38 3.88 -17.00 -9.13
N TRP A 39 5.00 -16.82 -9.81
CA TRP A 39 6.21 -16.27 -9.21
C TRP A 39 7.09 -15.58 -10.25
N ILE A 40 7.92 -14.64 -9.78
CA ILE A 40 8.95 -13.99 -10.59
C ILE A 40 10.32 -14.52 -10.15
N THR A 41 11.15 -14.89 -11.12
CA THR A 41 12.53 -15.30 -10.91
C THR A 41 13.39 -14.75 -12.05
N GLU A 42 14.60 -14.27 -11.74
CA GLU A 42 15.54 -13.79 -12.76
C GLU A 42 16.08 -14.95 -13.62
N HIS A 43 16.29 -16.10 -12.98
CA HIS A 43 16.84 -17.30 -13.59
C HIS A 43 16.02 -18.54 -13.23
N ALA A 44 16.03 -19.57 -14.07
CA ALA A 44 15.20 -20.76 -13.85
C ALA A 44 15.72 -21.63 -12.68
N GLU A 45 17.01 -21.51 -12.37
CA GLU A 45 17.73 -22.22 -11.32
C GLU A 45 17.68 -21.54 -9.95
N THR A 46 17.24 -20.28 -9.88
CA THR A 46 17.15 -19.53 -8.62
C THR A 46 15.84 -19.80 -7.90
N ILE A 47 15.87 -19.76 -6.57
CA ILE A 47 14.65 -19.84 -5.76
C ILE A 47 13.81 -18.59 -6.06
N PRO A 48 12.53 -18.74 -6.48
CA PRO A 48 11.69 -17.58 -6.73
C PRO A 48 11.37 -16.88 -5.41
N VAL A 49 11.83 -15.64 -5.27
CA VAL A 49 11.64 -14.83 -4.07
C VAL A 49 10.47 -13.86 -4.17
N TYR A 50 9.73 -13.87 -5.27
CA TYR A 50 8.52 -13.09 -5.45
C TYR A 50 7.35 -14.03 -5.76
N TRP A 51 6.37 -14.11 -4.86
CA TRP A 51 5.23 -15.03 -4.99
C TRP A 51 3.92 -14.27 -5.16
N ILE A 52 3.05 -14.79 -6.02
CA ILE A 52 1.75 -14.21 -6.38
C ILE A 52 0.64 -15.21 -6.03
N PHE A 53 -0.35 -14.76 -5.26
CA PHE A 53 -1.55 -15.51 -4.89
C PHE A 53 -2.80 -14.69 -5.27
N GLY A 54 -2.91 -14.28 -6.52
CA GLY A 54 -3.87 -13.24 -6.93
C GLY A 54 -3.42 -11.87 -6.43
N LYS A 55 -4.29 -11.15 -5.69
CA LYS A 55 -3.97 -9.82 -5.14
C LYS A 55 -2.94 -9.85 -4.02
N LEU A 56 -2.75 -10.99 -3.35
CA LEU A 56 -1.74 -11.10 -2.31
C LEU A 56 -0.39 -11.44 -2.95
N GLU A 57 0.54 -10.49 -2.88
CA GLU A 57 1.91 -10.68 -3.38
C GLU A 57 2.92 -10.57 -2.24
N ILE A 58 4.02 -11.31 -2.35
CA ILE A 58 4.97 -11.49 -1.26
C ILE A 58 6.39 -11.44 -1.81
N SER A 59 7.23 -10.57 -1.22
CA SER A 59 8.67 -10.56 -1.44
C SER A 59 9.40 -11.25 -0.29
N PHE A 60 10.37 -12.10 -0.64
CA PHE A 60 11.29 -12.76 0.27
C PHE A 60 12.73 -12.29 0.04
N GLY A 61 13.56 -12.42 1.08
CA GLY A 61 15.00 -12.28 0.95
C GLY A 61 15.62 -13.44 0.16
N GLU A 62 16.66 -13.12 -0.60
CA GLU A 62 17.44 -14.09 -1.38
C GLU A 62 18.15 -15.14 -0.51
N GLU A 63 18.57 -14.75 0.69
CA GLU A 63 19.31 -15.63 1.58
C GLU A 63 18.39 -16.51 2.43
N ALA A 64 18.76 -17.78 2.57
CA ALA A 64 18.11 -18.69 3.50
C ALA A 64 18.15 -18.09 4.92
N PRO A 65 17.03 -18.10 5.68
CA PRO A 65 15.84 -18.92 5.48
C PRO A 65 14.71 -18.25 4.68
N HIS A 66 15.02 -17.31 3.78
CA HIS A 66 14.08 -16.56 2.94
C HIS A 66 12.97 -15.91 3.78
N ARG A 67 13.39 -14.98 4.64
CA ARG A 67 12.45 -14.17 5.43
C ARG A 67 11.68 -13.25 4.51
N MET A 68 10.40 -13.03 4.82
CA MET A 68 9.60 -12.06 4.11
C MET A 68 10.20 -10.65 4.28
N ASN A 69 10.35 -9.93 3.18
CA ASN A 69 10.69 -8.51 3.19
C ASN A 69 9.41 -7.70 3.45
N TRP A 70 8.36 -8.04 2.71
CA TRP A 70 7.02 -7.45 2.79
C TRP A 70 6.00 -8.39 2.12
N PHE A 71 4.72 -8.13 2.38
CA PHE A 71 3.62 -8.58 1.52
C PHE A 71 2.73 -7.38 1.18
N GLN A 72 1.98 -7.49 0.11
CA GLN A 72 1.05 -6.45 -0.32
C GLN A 72 -0.32 -6.98 -0.71
N ILE A 73 -1.32 -6.10 -0.64
CA ILE A 73 -2.53 -6.20 -1.45
C ILE A 73 -2.27 -5.39 -2.72
N GLU A 74 -2.03 -6.07 -3.82
CA GLU A 74 -1.89 -5.49 -5.16
C GLU A 74 -3.25 -5.22 -5.81
N GLU A 75 -3.31 -4.26 -6.72
CA GLU A 75 -4.56 -3.78 -7.34
C GLU A 75 -5.66 -3.47 -6.31
N ALA A 76 -5.30 -2.80 -5.21
CA ALA A 76 -6.20 -2.38 -4.15
C ALA A 76 -7.29 -1.42 -4.64
N GLY A 77 -7.10 -0.74 -5.78
CA GLY A 77 -8.12 0.06 -6.46
C GLY A 77 -9.34 -0.73 -6.93
N ASN A 78 -9.23 -2.06 -7.03
CA ASN A 78 -10.33 -2.96 -7.42
C ASN A 78 -11.07 -3.54 -6.21
N LEU A 79 -10.76 -3.12 -4.96
CA LEU A 79 -11.48 -3.58 -3.77
C LEU A 79 -12.88 -2.96 -3.73
N ASP A 80 -13.92 -3.80 -3.67
CA ASP A 80 -15.31 -3.34 -3.66
C ASP A 80 -16.20 -4.26 -2.81
N GLY A 81 -17.35 -3.75 -2.37
CA GLY A 81 -18.32 -4.46 -1.55
C GLY A 81 -17.88 -4.66 -0.10
N ASP A 82 -18.35 -5.75 0.52
CA ASP A 82 -18.13 -6.02 1.95
C ASP A 82 -16.89 -6.89 2.21
N PHE A 83 -16.47 -7.68 1.21
CA PHE A 83 -15.41 -8.69 1.35
C PHE A 83 -14.60 -8.85 0.07
N GLU A 84 -13.30 -9.08 0.24
CA GLU A 84 -12.38 -9.49 -0.84
C GLU A 84 -11.83 -10.90 -0.56
N VAL A 85 -11.80 -11.76 -1.58
CA VAL A 85 -11.15 -13.07 -1.48
C VAL A 85 -9.69 -12.92 -1.90
N LEU A 86 -8.80 -12.77 -0.93
CA LEU A 86 -7.36 -12.62 -1.21
C LEU A 86 -6.74 -13.92 -1.72
N THR A 87 -7.13 -15.06 -1.13
CA THR A 87 -6.66 -16.39 -1.55
C THR A 87 -7.75 -17.44 -1.30
N ASP A 88 -7.51 -18.68 -1.70
CA ASP A 88 -8.36 -19.82 -1.33
C ASP A 88 -8.49 -20.07 0.19
N ARG A 89 -7.63 -19.45 1.00
CA ARG A 89 -7.62 -19.59 2.46
C ARG A 89 -7.93 -18.31 3.21
N LEU A 90 -7.76 -17.13 2.61
CA LEU A 90 -7.90 -15.84 3.26
C LEU A 90 -9.01 -15.00 2.60
N VAL A 91 -9.93 -14.50 3.42
CA VAL A 91 -10.97 -13.55 3.01
C VAL A 91 -10.86 -12.33 3.90
N LEU A 92 -10.85 -11.16 3.30
CA LEU A 92 -10.72 -9.88 3.96
C LEU A 92 -12.09 -9.20 4.04
N THR A 93 -12.57 -8.86 5.23
CA THR A 93 -13.70 -7.95 5.40
C THR A 93 -13.20 -6.54 5.14
N LEU A 94 -13.85 -5.79 4.26
CA LEU A 94 -13.36 -4.48 3.86
C LEU A 94 -13.68 -3.39 4.89
N ASP A 95 -14.53 -3.67 5.89
CA ASP A 95 -14.77 -2.80 7.05
C ASP A 95 -15.15 -1.35 6.70
N GLY A 96 -15.83 -1.17 5.55
CA GLY A 96 -16.25 0.14 5.03
C GLY A 96 -15.20 0.86 4.16
N PHE A 97 -14.04 0.24 3.92
CA PHE A 97 -13.04 0.70 2.95
C PHE A 97 -13.32 0.13 1.56
N SER A 98 -12.80 0.78 0.52
CA SER A 98 -12.85 0.33 -0.87
C SER A 98 -11.64 0.86 -1.64
N GLY A 99 -11.50 0.45 -2.91
CA GLY A 99 -10.51 0.97 -3.84
C GLY A 99 -10.59 2.48 -4.06
N HIS A 100 -11.74 3.08 -3.76
CA HIS A 100 -11.99 4.52 -3.88
C HIS A 100 -11.89 5.26 -2.53
N THR A 101 -11.47 4.59 -1.46
CA THR A 101 -11.24 5.29 -0.19
C THR A 101 -10.08 6.27 -0.32
N LYS A 102 -10.34 7.52 0.02
CA LYS A 102 -9.41 8.63 -0.15
C LYS A 102 -8.32 8.63 0.91
N PRO A 103 -7.17 9.28 0.64
CA PRO A 103 -6.12 9.51 1.63
C PRO A 103 -6.67 10.15 2.92
N SER A 104 -7.48 11.19 2.81
CA SER A 104 -8.13 11.87 3.95
C SER A 104 -9.06 10.96 4.75
N GLU A 105 -9.76 10.04 4.09
CA GLU A 105 -10.64 9.07 4.74
C GLU A 105 -9.82 8.03 5.53
N PHE A 106 -8.71 7.53 4.99
CA PHE A 106 -7.79 6.67 5.75
C PHE A 106 -7.24 7.37 7.00
N LEU A 107 -6.78 8.62 6.85
CA LEU A 107 -6.20 9.41 7.93
C LEU A 107 -7.23 9.76 9.03
N SER A 108 -8.50 9.96 8.65
CA SER A 108 -9.59 10.30 9.59
C SER A 108 -10.32 9.08 10.16
N ALA A 109 -10.06 7.86 9.65
CA ALA A 109 -10.75 6.64 10.07
C ALA A 109 -10.39 6.15 11.49
N GLY A 110 -9.52 6.82 12.24
CA GLY A 110 -9.09 6.39 13.58
C GLY A 110 -8.31 5.07 13.57
N LEU A 111 -7.57 4.83 12.48
CA LEU A 111 -6.62 3.73 12.35
C LEU A 111 -5.35 4.02 13.15
N TRP A 112 -4.88 5.26 13.06
CA TRP A 112 -3.64 5.76 13.64
C TRP A 112 -3.91 7.13 14.26
N ALA A 113 -2.98 7.62 15.08
CA ALA A 113 -2.94 9.05 15.38
C ALA A 113 -2.46 9.79 14.12
N PRO A 114 -3.14 10.83 13.62
CA PRO A 114 -2.75 11.52 12.38
C PRO A 114 -1.33 12.10 12.41
N GLU A 115 -0.78 12.33 13.60
CA GLU A 115 0.57 12.85 13.81
C GLU A 115 1.65 11.79 13.61
N ASP A 116 1.27 10.52 13.75
CA ASP A 116 2.15 9.36 13.57
C ASP A 116 2.15 8.85 12.12
N ALA A 117 1.26 9.39 11.28
CA ALA A 117 1.20 9.12 9.85
C ALA A 117 2.00 10.15 9.05
N ALA A 118 2.76 9.67 8.07
CA ALA A 118 3.48 10.49 7.11
C ALA A 118 2.84 10.37 5.73
N VAL A 119 2.60 11.50 5.07
CA VAL A 119 2.07 11.55 3.71
C VAL A 119 3.17 12.07 2.79
N PHE A 120 3.58 11.25 1.84
CA PHE A 120 4.62 11.56 0.87
C PHE A 120 4.01 11.78 -0.50
N TYR A 121 4.43 12.83 -1.19
CA TYR A 121 4.08 13.04 -2.60
C TYR A 121 5.25 13.56 -3.43
N ALA A 122 5.33 13.12 -4.68
CA ALA A 122 6.36 13.52 -5.63
C ALA A 122 5.82 13.42 -7.06
N ALA A 123 6.48 14.09 -8.00
CA ALA A 123 6.21 13.88 -9.42
C ALA A 123 7.16 12.81 -9.98
N LEU A 124 6.61 11.89 -10.76
CA LEU A 124 7.35 10.91 -11.55
C LEU A 124 6.96 11.06 -13.02
N SER A 125 7.81 11.71 -13.79
CA SER A 125 7.47 12.18 -15.14
C SER A 125 6.18 13.01 -15.11
N ASP A 126 5.09 12.44 -15.64
CA ASP A 126 3.80 13.10 -15.87
C ASP A 126 2.78 12.67 -14.81
N ASP A 127 3.19 11.77 -13.91
CA ASP A 127 2.38 11.25 -12.81
C ASP A 127 2.70 11.95 -11.49
N ILE A 128 1.73 11.94 -10.58
CA ILE A 128 1.93 12.27 -9.17
C ILE A 128 1.88 10.97 -8.37
N LEU A 129 2.97 10.67 -7.69
CA LEU A 129 3.02 9.61 -6.69
C LEU A 129 2.52 10.15 -5.36
N LEU A 130 1.65 9.39 -4.70
CA LEU A 130 1.20 9.65 -3.35
C LEU A 130 1.26 8.36 -2.53
N ASN A 131 1.81 8.44 -1.32
CA ASN A 131 1.69 7.35 -0.36
C ASN A 131 1.52 7.83 1.07
N ILE A 132 0.83 7.01 1.87
CA ILE A 132 0.74 7.16 3.33
C ILE A 132 1.60 6.07 3.97
N CYS A 133 2.50 6.46 4.87
CA CYS A 133 3.21 5.55 5.76
C CYS A 133 2.69 5.71 7.19
N ALA A 134 2.22 4.62 7.80
CA ALA A 134 1.75 4.61 9.18
C ALA A 134 2.07 3.27 9.86
N GLY A 135 2.93 3.29 10.87
CA GLY A 135 3.42 2.06 11.51
C GLY A 135 4.05 1.12 10.46
N PRO A 136 3.66 -0.17 10.37
CA PRO A 136 4.19 -1.11 9.38
C PRO A 136 3.50 -1.04 8.00
N ILE A 137 2.53 -0.13 7.82
CA ILE A 137 1.71 -0.05 6.61
C ILE A 137 2.19 1.08 5.71
N GLN A 138 2.21 0.80 4.41
CA GLN A 138 2.34 1.80 3.37
C GLN A 138 1.20 1.66 2.37
N ILE A 139 0.49 2.74 2.09
CA ILE A 139 -0.63 2.77 1.15
C ILE A 139 -0.21 3.62 -0.04
N HIS A 140 -0.24 3.05 -1.24
CA HIS A 140 0.04 3.76 -2.48
C HIS A 140 -1.26 4.16 -3.16
N PHE A 141 -1.23 5.34 -3.77
CA PHE A 141 -2.35 5.86 -4.53
C PHE A 141 -1.88 6.21 -5.95
N ARG A 142 -2.74 5.89 -6.92
CA ARG A 142 -2.71 6.47 -8.25
C ARG A 142 -3.51 7.76 -8.25
N ILE A 143 -2.93 8.81 -8.80
CA ILE A 143 -3.59 10.11 -8.95
C ILE A 143 -3.94 10.30 -10.43
N ASP A 144 -5.21 10.53 -10.72
CA ASP A 144 -5.62 10.98 -12.05
C ASP A 144 -5.08 12.39 -12.31
N THR A 145 -4.13 12.52 -13.24
CA THR A 145 -3.42 13.78 -13.58
C THR A 145 -4.01 14.52 -14.78
N ASP A 146 -5.19 14.12 -15.29
CA ASP A 146 -5.84 14.76 -16.45
C ASP A 146 -6.17 16.25 -16.26
N PHE A 147 -6.13 16.74 -15.02
CA PHE A 147 -6.32 18.15 -14.67
C PHE A 147 -5.06 19.02 -14.92
N ILE A 148 -3.91 18.41 -15.21
CA ILE A 148 -2.66 19.11 -15.50
C ILE A 148 -2.59 19.40 -17.00
N GLU A 149 -2.92 20.63 -17.40
CA GLU A 149 -3.13 21.01 -18.81
C GLU A 149 -1.97 20.66 -19.76
N ASP A 150 -0.72 20.74 -19.30
CA ASP A 150 0.48 20.44 -20.08
C ASP A 150 1.12 19.08 -19.76
N GLY A 151 0.48 18.29 -18.88
CA GLY A 151 0.99 17.01 -18.38
C GLY A 151 2.25 17.10 -17.53
N ASP A 152 2.76 18.31 -17.23
CA ASP A 152 4.00 18.47 -16.48
C ASP A 152 3.73 18.49 -14.97
N ALA A 153 3.65 17.29 -14.38
CA ALA A 153 3.44 17.12 -12.95
C ALA A 153 4.50 17.84 -12.11
N LYS A 154 5.76 17.87 -12.54
CA LYS A 154 6.84 18.57 -11.80
C LYS A 154 6.59 20.07 -11.74
N LYS A 155 6.24 20.68 -12.86
CA LYS A 155 5.91 22.10 -12.94
C LYS A 155 4.65 22.40 -12.12
N TYR A 156 3.62 21.57 -12.22
CA TYR A 156 2.40 21.71 -11.45
C TYR A 156 2.68 21.69 -9.93
N LEU A 157 3.47 20.73 -9.43
CA LEU A 157 3.84 20.68 -8.00
C LEU A 157 4.65 21.92 -7.58
N ALA A 158 5.49 22.46 -8.45
CA ALA A 158 6.32 23.62 -8.15
C ALA A 158 5.55 24.96 -8.16
N SER A 159 4.48 25.07 -8.96
CA SER A 159 3.68 26.29 -9.08
C SER A 159 2.46 26.35 -8.17
N SER A 160 1.97 25.20 -7.72
CA SER A 160 0.75 25.11 -6.92
C SER A 160 1.02 25.41 -5.45
N THR A 161 0.01 25.99 -4.78
CA THR A 161 0.05 26.06 -3.32
C THR A 161 -0.18 24.66 -2.74
N VAL A 162 0.38 24.37 -1.56
CA VAL A 162 0.22 23.05 -0.91
C VAL A 162 -1.26 22.72 -0.67
N SER A 163 -2.08 23.71 -0.29
CA SER A 163 -3.53 23.50 -0.07
C SER A 163 -4.26 23.12 -1.37
N GLN A 164 -3.99 23.81 -2.47
CA GLN A 164 -4.59 23.47 -3.76
C GLN A 164 -4.16 22.05 -4.20
N LEU A 165 -2.87 21.76 -4.09
CA LEU A 165 -2.29 20.48 -4.46
C LEU A 165 -2.90 19.33 -3.65
N VAL A 166 -3.04 19.49 -2.34
CA VAL A 166 -3.63 18.46 -1.47
C VAL A 166 -5.10 18.23 -1.81
N SER A 167 -5.87 19.30 -2.07
CA SER A 167 -7.27 19.19 -2.50
C SER A 167 -7.44 18.47 -3.84
N ASP A 168 -6.61 18.83 -4.83
CA ASP A 168 -6.63 18.22 -6.16
C ASP A 168 -6.24 16.73 -6.09
N ILE A 169 -5.20 16.39 -5.33
CA ILE A 169 -4.73 15.02 -5.15
C ILE A 169 -5.75 14.16 -4.39
N ASP A 170 -6.26 14.62 -3.24
CA ASP A 170 -7.14 13.81 -2.37
C ASP A 170 -8.42 13.37 -3.09
N SER A 171 -9.00 14.27 -3.88
CA SER A 171 -10.24 14.02 -4.61
C SER A 171 -10.08 13.08 -5.82
N ARG A 172 -8.84 12.87 -6.28
CA ARG A 172 -8.48 12.11 -7.50
C ARG A 172 -7.69 10.85 -7.21
N ALA A 173 -7.39 10.60 -5.94
CA ALA A 173 -6.67 9.43 -5.51
C ALA A 173 -7.54 8.18 -5.61
N THR A 174 -6.99 7.14 -6.23
CA THR A 174 -7.51 5.77 -6.19
C THR A 174 -6.42 4.90 -5.57
N LEU A 175 -6.81 3.93 -4.74
CA LEU A 175 -5.85 2.98 -4.18
C LEU A 175 -5.12 2.22 -5.30
N ASP A 176 -3.83 2.00 -5.10
CA ASP A 176 -3.05 1.16 -5.99
C ASP A 176 -2.64 -0.13 -5.31
N SER A 177 -1.85 -0.02 -4.25
CA SER A 177 -1.34 -1.15 -3.49
C SER A 177 -1.20 -0.80 -2.02
N ILE A 178 -1.23 -1.81 -1.16
CA ILE A 178 -1.04 -1.66 0.29
C ILE A 178 -0.01 -2.65 0.78
N TYR A 179 1.15 -2.15 1.15
CA TYR A 179 2.26 -2.94 1.66
C TYR A 179 2.23 -3.07 3.18
N SER A 180 2.78 -4.18 3.64
CA SER A 180 3.08 -4.41 5.03
C SER A 180 4.52 -4.89 5.24
N TYR A 181 5.20 -4.25 6.18
CA TYR A 181 6.59 -4.49 6.53
C TYR A 181 6.74 -5.00 7.97
N SER A 182 7.86 -5.66 8.26
CA SER A 182 8.19 -6.12 9.62
C SER A 182 8.65 -5.00 10.57
N ARG A 183 8.83 -3.80 10.01
CA ARG A 183 9.31 -2.58 10.66
C ARG A 183 8.47 -1.40 10.21
N GLN A 184 8.74 -0.23 10.77
CA GLN A 184 8.11 1.01 10.32
C GLN A 184 8.30 1.21 8.81
N ALA A 185 7.19 1.44 8.11
CA ALA A 185 7.16 1.81 6.71
C ALA A 185 7.74 3.22 6.52
N PHE A 186 8.43 3.40 5.40
CA PHE A 186 8.98 4.67 4.95
C PHE A 186 8.79 4.76 3.43
N GLU A 187 9.10 5.90 2.82
CA GLU A 187 9.05 6.08 1.37
C GLU A 187 9.83 4.96 0.65
N GLU A 188 9.23 4.35 -0.38
CA GLU A 188 9.68 3.05 -0.90
C GLU A 188 11.15 3.04 -1.35
N ILE A 189 11.60 4.13 -1.97
CA ILE A 189 12.98 4.30 -2.41
C ILE A 189 13.52 5.65 -1.92
N PRO A 190 14.21 5.65 -0.76
CA PRO A 190 14.81 6.86 -0.21
C PRO A 190 15.73 7.52 -1.23
N GLY A 191 15.45 8.79 -1.53
CA GLY A 191 16.25 9.60 -2.44
C GLY A 191 16.11 9.28 -3.94
N ALA A 192 15.22 8.38 -4.36
CA ALA A 192 14.90 8.21 -5.79
C ALA A 192 14.09 9.38 -6.35
N PHE A 193 13.24 9.96 -5.52
CA PHE A 193 12.36 11.07 -5.87
C PHE A 193 12.56 12.24 -4.92
N ASN A 194 12.22 13.44 -5.39
CA ASN A 194 12.15 14.64 -4.55
C ASN A 194 10.85 14.61 -3.75
N TRP A 195 10.76 13.69 -2.78
CA TRP A 195 9.59 13.54 -1.92
C TRP A 195 9.35 14.80 -1.09
N ASN A 196 8.11 15.26 -1.15
CA ASN A 196 7.58 16.22 -0.20
C ASN A 196 6.86 15.45 0.90
N LEU A 197 6.95 15.96 2.13
CA LEU A 197 6.42 15.30 3.32
C LEU A 197 5.43 16.23 4.03
N LEU A 198 4.26 15.69 4.36
CA LEU A 198 3.30 16.26 5.30
C LEU A 198 3.05 15.26 6.42
N SER A 199 2.76 15.76 7.63
CA SER A 199 2.11 14.91 8.63
C SER A 199 0.68 14.61 8.19
N GLY A 200 0.11 13.49 8.64
CA GLY A 200 -1.30 13.18 8.41
C GLY A 200 -2.23 14.28 8.97
N ARG A 201 -1.86 14.90 10.10
CA ARG A 201 -2.58 16.06 10.65
C ARG A 201 -2.56 17.25 9.70
N ASP A 202 -1.41 17.63 9.17
CA ASP A 202 -1.29 18.76 8.24
C ASP A 202 -2.06 18.50 6.96
N TYR A 203 -1.99 17.27 6.44
CA TYR A 203 -2.77 16.85 5.29
C TYR A 203 -4.27 17.04 5.53
N LEU A 204 -4.80 16.55 6.66
CA LEU A 204 -6.21 16.71 7.03
C LEU A 204 -6.64 18.18 7.18
N MET A 205 -5.77 19.05 7.70
CA MET A 205 -6.05 20.49 7.80
C MET A 205 -6.11 21.17 6.43
N LEU A 206 -5.45 20.64 5.41
CA LEU A 206 -5.38 21.21 4.06
C LEU A 206 -6.51 20.72 3.15
N VAL A 207 -7.10 19.55 3.41
CA VAL A 207 -8.27 19.01 2.71
C VAL A 207 -9.59 19.63 3.23
N GLY A 208 -9.61 20.07 4.50
CA GLY A 208 -10.79 20.55 5.22
C GLY A 208 -11.24 21.98 4.91
#